data_AF-A0A078I7A4-F1
#
_entry.id   AF-A0A078I7A4-F1
#
_cell.length_a   1.000
_cell.length_b   1.000
_cell.length_c   1.000
_cell.angle_alpha   90.00
_cell.angle_beta   90.00
_cell.angle_gamma   90.00
#
_symmetry.space_group_name_H-M   'P 1'
#
loop_
_entity.id
_entity.type
_entity.pdbx_description
1 polymer ?
#
loop_
_entity_poly.entity_id
_entity_poly.type
_entity_poly.pdbx_seq_one_letter_code
_entity_poly.pdbx_strand_id
1 'polypeptide(L)'
;MLTLRAWDLARGCFCKFETKVWYPTQKKDCFHVITSRCRTLPPLPPEKEEKEESGFDILSLDELFKGNMPDWLPGDSKLHYYEMKESEVEQAKEWLLLYAELAWYTKKQTDPFMFEYGKPLELRKITVQTKEVVDSMKNVKLDNAVFYISFRTRCGVVCKGVIRRTRDGRPEHLSVEAKCFM
;
A
#
# COMPACT_ATOMS: atom_id res chain seq x y z
N MET A 1 7.74 -13.80 -11.41
CA MET A 1 6.66 -13.28 -12.27
C MET A 1 5.42 -14.10 -12.00
N LEU A 2 4.28 -13.46 -11.76
CA LEU A 2 3.01 -14.12 -11.45
C LEU A 2 1.99 -13.77 -12.53
N THR A 3 1.22 -14.78 -12.96
CA THR A 3 0.10 -14.58 -13.87
C THR A 3 -1.18 -14.90 -13.12
N LEU A 4 -2.07 -13.93 -13.07
CA LEU A 4 -3.34 -14.00 -12.35
C LEU A 4 -4.50 -13.98 -13.34
N ARG A 5 -5.63 -14.55 -12.93
CA ARG A 5 -6.89 -14.49 -13.67
C ARG A 5 -7.88 -13.73 -12.81
N ALA A 6 -8.42 -12.63 -13.34
CA ALA A 6 -9.44 -11.83 -12.66
C ALA A 6 -10.71 -11.78 -13.50
N TRP A 7 -11.85 -11.75 -12.83
CA TRP A 7 -13.15 -11.57 -13.47
C TRP A 7 -13.43 -10.07 -13.62
N ASP A 8 -13.62 -9.62 -14.85
CA ASP A 8 -14.06 -8.27 -15.16
C ASP A 8 -15.59 -8.25 -15.23
N LEU A 9 -16.21 -7.68 -14.20
CA LEU A 9 -17.67 -7.54 -14.09
C LEU A 9 -18.26 -6.71 -15.23
N ALA A 10 -17.56 -5.66 -15.69
CA ALA A 10 -18.08 -4.77 -16.73
C ALA A 10 -18.06 -5.45 -18.11
N ARG A 11 -17.06 -6.31 -18.35
CA ARG A 11 -16.92 -7.07 -19.60
C ARG A 11 -17.56 -8.46 -19.56
N GLY A 12 -17.96 -8.93 -18.38
CA GLY A 12 -18.50 -10.27 -18.18
C GLY A 12 -17.52 -11.39 -18.60
N CYS A 13 -16.22 -11.15 -18.47
CA CYS A 13 -15.20 -12.07 -18.94
C CYS A 13 -13.99 -12.17 -18.00
N PHE A 14 -13.18 -13.20 -18.18
CA PHE A 14 -11.93 -13.32 -17.47
C PHE A 14 -10.80 -12.62 -18.20
N CYS A 15 -10.12 -11.71 -17.52
CA CYS A 15 -8.88 -11.11 -17.98
C CYS A 15 -7.69 -11.79 -17.30
N LYS A 16 -6.60 -11.92 -18.05
CA LYS A 16 -5.31 -12.35 -17.51
C LYS A 16 -4.50 -11.10 -17.15
N PHE A 17 -3.81 -11.16 -16.02
CA PHE A 17 -2.93 -10.09 -15.56
C PHE A 17 -1.55 -10.66 -15.28
N GLU A 18 -0.53 -9.92 -15.69
CA GLU A 18 0.86 -10.20 -15.35
C GLU A 18 1.29 -9.22 -14.26
N THR A 19 1.86 -9.74 -13.17
CA THR A 19 2.50 -8.91 -12.14
C THR A 19 3.90 -9.40 -11.81
N LYS A 20 4.83 -8.45 -11.66
CA LYS A 20 6.21 -8.73 -11.27
C LYS A 20 6.52 -8.02 -9.97
N VAL A 21 6.63 -8.84 -8.93
CA VAL A 21 6.81 -8.41 -7.56
C VAL A 21 8.19 -8.84 -7.05
N TRP A 22 8.85 -7.95 -6.32
CA TRP A 22 10.13 -8.18 -5.68
C TRP A 22 10.05 -7.84 -4.20
N TYR A 23 10.80 -8.59 -3.41
CA TYR A 23 10.98 -8.36 -1.97
C TYR A 23 12.39 -7.82 -1.75
N PRO A 24 12.55 -6.53 -1.45
CA PRO A 24 13.85 -5.99 -1.06
C PRO A 24 14.35 -6.68 0.21
N THR A 25 15.67 -6.65 0.44
CA THR A 25 16.28 -7.27 1.62
C THR A 25 15.53 -6.86 2.88
N GLN A 26 15.06 -7.85 3.63
CA GLN A 26 14.09 -7.66 4.71
C GLN A 26 14.68 -6.75 5.81
N LYS A 27 14.11 -5.56 5.98
CA LYS A 27 14.33 -4.78 7.20
C LYS A 27 13.56 -5.47 8.33
N LYS A 28 14.23 -5.74 9.45
CA LYS A 28 13.62 -6.39 10.62
C LYS A 28 12.34 -5.62 11.02
N ASP A 29 11.25 -6.35 11.24
CA ASP A 29 9.94 -5.82 11.64
C ASP A 29 9.25 -4.90 10.60
N CYS A 30 9.62 -4.98 9.32
CA CYS A 30 8.98 -4.24 8.23
C CYS A 30 8.68 -5.16 7.05
N PHE A 31 7.44 -5.10 6.55
CA PHE A 31 7.09 -5.68 5.26
C PHE A 31 7.49 -4.68 4.18
N HIS A 32 8.14 -5.14 3.11
CA HIS A 32 8.49 -4.30 1.96
C HIS A 32 8.28 -5.11 0.68
N VAL A 33 7.48 -4.56 -0.22
CA VAL A 33 7.22 -5.14 -1.53
C VAL A 33 7.29 -4.07 -2.61
N ILE A 34 7.86 -4.44 -3.75
CA ILE A 34 7.93 -3.57 -4.94
C ILE A 34 7.29 -4.30 -6.11
N THR A 35 6.26 -3.69 -6.68
CA THR A 35 5.71 -4.07 -7.97
C THR A 35 6.43 -3.26 -9.05
N SER A 36 6.99 -3.94 -10.04
CA SER A 36 7.69 -3.34 -11.20
C SER A 36 6.93 -3.55 -12.51
N ARG A 37 5.91 -4.41 -12.49
CA ARG A 37 5.05 -4.67 -13.64
C ARG A 37 3.67 -5.05 -13.15
N CYS A 38 2.63 -4.49 -13.76
CA CYS A 38 1.23 -4.81 -13.50
C CYS A 38 0.38 -4.43 -14.72
N ARG A 39 0.09 -5.40 -15.59
CA ARG A 39 -0.64 -5.14 -16.85
C ARG A 39 -1.56 -6.28 -17.26
N THR A 40 -2.61 -5.95 -18.01
CA THR A 40 -3.50 -6.94 -18.64
C THR A 40 -2.78 -7.68 -19.77
N LEU A 41 -3.13 -8.95 -19.99
CA LEU A 41 -2.68 -9.77 -21.10
C LEU A 41 -3.85 -10.06 -22.07
N PRO A 42 -3.62 -9.99 -23.40
CA PRO A 42 -2.38 -9.53 -24.05
C PRO A 42 -2.16 -8.01 -23.81
N PRO A 43 -0.91 -7.51 -23.93
CA PRO A 43 -0.65 -6.08 -23.84
C PRO A 43 -1.52 -5.32 -24.84
N LEU A 44 -2.01 -4.13 -24.46
CA LEU A 44 -2.65 -3.22 -25.41
C LEU A 44 -1.65 -2.89 -26.54
N PRO A 45 -2.11 -2.69 -27.79
CA PRO A 45 -1.22 -2.38 -28.91
C PRO A 45 -0.34 -1.17 -28.58
N PRO A 46 0.92 -1.16 -29.02
CA PRO A 46 1.95 -0.31 -28.43
C PRO A 46 1.74 1.16 -28.79
N GLU A 47 1.27 1.97 -27.84
CA GLU A 47 1.55 3.40 -27.84
C GLU A 47 2.94 3.61 -27.20
N LYS A 48 3.97 3.45 -28.05
CA LYS A 48 5.40 3.66 -27.80
C LYS A 48 6.13 2.49 -27.12
N GLU A 49 7.29 2.22 -27.71
CA GLU A 49 8.25 1.15 -27.47
C GLU A 49 8.43 0.77 -26.00
N GLU A 50 8.59 -0.54 -25.78
CA GLU A 50 9.01 -1.16 -24.52
C GLU A 50 10.33 -0.53 -24.07
N LYS A 51 10.25 0.51 -23.24
CA LYS A 51 11.41 0.93 -22.44
C LYS A 51 11.84 -0.28 -21.62
N GLU A 52 13.12 -0.62 -21.79
CA GLU A 52 13.88 -1.55 -20.99
C GLU A 52 13.36 -1.63 -19.56
N GLU A 53 13.12 -2.85 -19.08
CA GLU A 53 12.50 -3.15 -17.80
C GLU A 53 13.41 -2.69 -16.64
N SER A 54 13.45 -1.39 -16.40
CA SER A 54 14.32 -0.83 -15.37
C SER A 54 13.72 -1.05 -14.00
N GLY A 55 14.58 -1.27 -13.01
CA GLY A 55 14.16 -1.36 -11.62
C GLY A 55 13.40 -0.12 -11.12
N PHE A 56 12.76 -0.27 -9.97
CA PHE A 56 12.10 0.82 -9.28
C PHE A 56 13.12 1.90 -8.90
N ASP A 57 12.89 3.13 -9.32
CA ASP A 57 13.83 4.23 -9.11
C ASP A 57 13.64 4.84 -7.71
N ILE A 58 14.30 4.22 -6.72
CA ILE A 58 14.30 4.69 -5.33
C ILE A 58 14.93 6.09 -5.22
N LEU A 59 15.89 6.45 -6.10
CA LEU A 59 16.60 7.73 -6.03
C LEU A 59 15.70 8.90 -6.43
N SER A 60 14.75 8.66 -7.35
CA SER A 60 13.74 9.64 -7.76
C SER A 60 12.74 10.04 -6.66
N LEU A 61 12.64 9.25 -5.58
CA LEU A 61 11.70 9.54 -4.50
C LEU A 61 12.07 10.83 -3.77
N ASP A 62 11.07 11.49 -3.20
CA ASP A 62 11.30 12.57 -2.25
C ASP A 62 11.96 12.02 -0.97
N GLU A 63 12.90 12.75 -0.38
CA GLU A 63 13.57 12.38 0.88
C GLU A 63 12.58 12.09 2.02
N LEU A 64 11.40 12.72 2.00
CA LEU A 64 10.32 12.48 2.95
C LEU A 64 9.80 11.03 2.95
N PHE A 65 9.88 10.36 1.80
CA PHE A 65 9.42 8.98 1.63
C PHE A 65 10.57 7.97 1.51
N LYS A 66 11.80 8.40 1.81
CA LYS A 66 12.99 7.54 1.88
C LYS A 66 13.30 7.14 3.33
N GLY A 67 14.28 6.25 3.50
CA GLY A 67 14.83 5.89 4.79
C GLY A 67 14.03 4.83 5.56
N ASN A 68 14.04 4.93 6.89
CA ASN A 68 13.35 3.99 7.77
C ASN A 68 11.85 4.27 7.82
N MET A 69 11.05 3.24 8.10
CA MET A 69 9.62 3.43 8.34
C MET A 69 9.41 4.33 9.55
N PRO A 70 8.55 5.37 9.45
CA PRO A 70 8.29 6.26 10.57
C PRO A 70 7.58 5.50 11.70
N ASP A 71 7.76 5.99 12.92
CA ASP A 71 6.97 5.55 14.06
C ASP A 71 5.55 6.12 13.99
N TRP A 72 4.68 5.61 14.86
CA TRP A 72 3.30 6.08 14.94
C TRP A 72 3.22 7.57 15.32
N LEU A 73 2.70 8.39 14.39
CA LEU A 73 2.42 9.83 14.53
C LEU A 73 3.52 10.61 15.26
N PRO A 74 4.57 11.10 14.55
CA PRO A 74 5.50 12.04 15.15
C PRO A 74 4.78 13.36 15.39
N GLY A 75 4.70 13.77 16.67
CA GLY A 75 3.96 14.96 17.13
C GLY A 75 4.45 16.29 16.53
N ASP A 76 5.64 16.34 15.93
CA ASP A 76 6.30 17.56 15.45
C ASP A 76 6.92 17.40 14.05
N SER A 77 6.16 16.96 13.05
CA SER A 77 6.65 16.99 11.66
C SER A 77 6.14 18.23 10.92
N LYS A 78 7.01 18.85 10.09
CA LYS A 78 6.69 19.96 9.16
C LYS A 78 5.69 19.57 8.06
N LEU A 79 5.00 18.44 8.20
CA LEU A 79 4.23 17.77 7.17
C LEU A 79 2.74 17.93 7.41
N HIS A 80 1.98 17.85 6.32
CA HIS A 80 0.55 17.99 6.36
C HIS A 80 -0.10 16.64 6.63
N TYR A 81 -0.89 16.59 7.71
CA TYR A 81 -1.68 15.44 8.07
C TYR A 81 -3.14 15.68 7.66
N TYR A 82 -3.67 14.74 6.90
CA TYR A 82 -5.07 14.70 6.50
C TYR A 82 -5.77 13.55 7.22
N GLU A 83 -6.78 13.86 8.03
CA GLU A 83 -7.65 12.84 8.61
C GLU A 83 -8.78 12.51 7.64
N MET A 84 -8.87 11.24 7.24
CA MET A 84 -9.89 10.81 6.27
C MET A 84 -11.28 10.84 6.89
N LYS A 85 -12.26 11.32 6.13
CA LYS A 85 -13.68 11.29 6.53
C LYS A 85 -14.22 9.87 6.42
N GLU A 86 -15.22 9.53 7.22
CA GLU A 86 -15.84 8.19 7.22
C GLU A 86 -16.35 7.78 5.83
N SER A 87 -16.92 8.71 5.07
CA SER A 87 -17.36 8.44 3.69
C SER A 87 -16.21 8.12 2.72
N GLU A 88 -15.02 8.71 2.93
CA GLU A 88 -13.83 8.42 2.14
C GLU A 88 -13.22 7.08 2.53
N VAL A 89 -13.25 6.74 3.82
CA VAL A 89 -12.82 5.43 4.33
C VAL A 89 -13.70 4.33 3.76
N GLU A 90 -15.02 4.49 3.73
CA GLU A 90 -15.92 3.50 3.14
C GLU A 90 -15.68 3.33 1.64
N GLN A 91 -15.45 4.42 0.89
CA GLN A 91 -15.10 4.36 -0.54
C GLN A 91 -13.75 3.67 -0.82
N ALA A 92 -12.85 3.60 0.16
CA ALA A 92 -11.52 2.99 0.05
C ALA A 92 -11.35 1.69 0.82
N LYS A 93 -12.42 1.22 1.46
CA LYS A 93 -12.38 0.20 2.49
C LYS A 93 -11.58 -1.03 2.07
N GLU A 94 -11.77 -1.51 0.86
CA GLU A 94 -11.10 -2.72 0.36
C GLU A 94 -9.57 -2.62 0.37
N TRP A 95 -9.00 -1.53 -0.17
CA TRP A 95 -7.54 -1.38 -0.21
C TRP A 95 -6.96 -0.87 1.10
N LEU A 96 -7.74 -0.14 1.91
CA LEU A 96 -7.33 0.22 3.28
C LEU A 96 -7.29 -1.02 4.19
N LEU A 97 -8.22 -1.96 4.02
CA LEU A 97 -8.18 -3.26 4.68
C LEU A 97 -6.96 -4.05 4.24
N LEU A 98 -6.63 -4.07 2.94
CA LEU A 98 -5.38 -4.67 2.46
C LEU A 98 -4.16 -4.06 3.17
N TYR A 99 -4.12 -2.74 3.34
CA TYR A 99 -3.03 -2.08 4.08
C TYR A 99 -2.97 -2.46 5.56
N ALA A 100 -4.13 -2.57 6.22
CA ALA A 100 -4.20 -3.05 7.59
C ALA A 100 -3.75 -4.52 7.70
N GLU A 101 -4.11 -5.37 6.75
CA GLU A 101 -3.68 -6.78 6.68
C GLU A 101 -2.18 -6.89 6.46
N LEU A 102 -1.60 -6.09 5.56
CA LEU A 102 -0.14 -6.04 5.36
C LEU A 102 0.59 -5.63 6.64
N ALA A 103 0.07 -4.64 7.38
CA ALA A 103 0.62 -4.28 8.68
C ALA A 103 0.47 -5.44 9.68
N TRP A 104 -0.71 -6.04 9.79
CA TRP A 104 -0.93 -7.17 10.71
C TRP A 104 0.00 -8.36 10.42
N TYR A 105 0.23 -8.63 9.13
CA TYR A 105 1.14 -9.67 8.67
C TYR A 105 2.56 -9.48 9.21
N THR A 106 3.06 -8.25 9.36
CA THR A 106 4.41 -8.02 9.92
C THR A 106 4.57 -8.56 11.33
N LYS A 107 3.48 -8.59 12.12
CA LYS A 107 3.49 -9.10 13.50
C LYS A 107 3.19 -10.59 13.59
N LYS A 108 2.45 -11.14 12.63
CA LYS A 108 1.99 -12.53 12.63
C LYS A 108 2.64 -13.39 11.54
N GLN A 109 3.70 -12.92 10.89
CA GLN A 109 4.39 -13.67 9.84
C GLN A 109 4.86 -15.07 10.30
N THR A 110 5.19 -15.24 11.58
CA THR A 110 5.61 -16.52 12.17
C THR A 110 4.44 -17.35 12.73
N ASP A 111 3.23 -16.81 12.71
CA ASP A 111 2.02 -17.44 13.23
C ASP A 111 0.82 -17.21 12.28
N PRO A 112 0.75 -17.99 11.18
CA PRO A 112 -0.32 -17.87 10.19
C PRO A 112 -1.72 -18.10 10.78
N PHE A 113 -1.82 -18.95 11.82
CA PHE A 113 -3.09 -19.18 12.50
C PHE A 113 -3.60 -17.90 13.17
N MET A 114 -2.75 -17.20 13.92
CA MET A 114 -3.12 -15.93 14.54
C MET A 114 -3.33 -14.81 13.52
N PHE A 115 -2.65 -14.86 12.38
CA PHE A 115 -2.93 -13.94 11.27
C PHE A 115 -4.39 -14.08 10.79
N GLU A 116 -4.81 -15.30 10.47
CA GLU A 116 -6.18 -15.60 10.00
C GLU A 116 -7.24 -15.40 11.10
N TYR A 117 -6.96 -15.86 12.32
CA TYR A 117 -7.90 -15.75 13.44
C TYR A 117 -8.20 -14.29 13.83
N GLY A 118 -7.25 -13.39 13.63
CA GLY A 118 -7.41 -11.95 13.87
C GLY A 118 -8.38 -11.26 12.91
N LYS A 119 -8.75 -11.87 11.78
CA LYS A 119 -9.67 -11.31 10.79
C LYS A 119 -11.14 -11.61 11.12
N PRO A 120 -12.10 -10.78 10.65
CA PRO A 120 -11.91 -9.56 9.87
C PRO A 120 -11.34 -8.41 10.71
N LEU A 121 -10.60 -7.52 10.06
CA LEU A 121 -10.10 -6.30 10.66
C LEU A 121 -11.16 -5.20 10.55
N GLU A 122 -11.30 -4.41 11.61
CA GLU A 122 -12.18 -3.24 11.65
C GLU A 122 -11.34 -1.97 11.60
N LEU A 123 -11.43 -1.24 10.49
CA LEU A 123 -10.78 0.06 10.34
C LEU A 123 -11.39 1.07 11.33
N ARG A 124 -10.52 1.87 11.95
CA ARG A 124 -10.91 2.96 12.86
C ARG A 124 -10.43 4.29 12.29
N LYS A 125 -9.50 4.95 12.99
CA LYS A 125 -8.94 6.23 12.58
C LYS A 125 -7.88 6.05 11.50
N ILE A 126 -7.97 6.85 10.44
CA ILE A 126 -7.01 6.87 9.34
C ILE A 126 -6.51 8.29 9.13
N THR A 127 -5.21 8.46 9.30
CA THR A 127 -4.52 9.73 9.03
C THR A 127 -3.51 9.49 7.92
N VAL A 128 -3.44 10.41 6.98
CA VAL A 128 -2.54 10.35 5.83
C VAL A 128 -1.57 11.50 5.93
N GLN A 129 -0.30 11.20 5.75
CA GLN A 129 0.76 12.20 5.62
C GLN A 129 1.18 12.30 4.16
N THR A 130 1.14 13.51 3.64
CA THR A 130 1.51 13.85 2.26
C THR A 130 2.53 14.99 2.27
N LYS A 131 3.22 15.18 1.14
CA LYS A 131 4.15 16.30 0.95
C LYS A 131 3.41 17.64 0.91
N GLU A 132 2.29 17.67 0.19
CA GLU A 132 1.48 18.88 -0.01
C GLU A 132 0.21 18.83 0.84
N VAL A 133 -0.39 20.01 1.05
CA VAL A 133 -1.73 20.10 1.67
C VAL A 133 -2.72 19.45 0.72
N VAL A 134 -3.44 18.46 1.22
CA VAL A 134 -4.45 17.74 0.46
C VAL A 134 -5.80 17.94 1.10
N ASP A 135 -6.75 18.50 0.34
CA ASP A 135 -8.11 18.79 0.80
C ASP A 135 -9.08 17.62 0.54
N SER A 136 -8.64 16.58 -0.19
CA SER A 136 -9.48 15.42 -0.50
C SER A 136 -8.69 14.16 -0.80
N MET A 137 -9.30 13.02 -0.52
CA MET A 137 -8.77 11.69 -0.82
C MET A 137 -8.41 11.46 -2.30
N LYS A 138 -9.01 12.18 -3.26
CA LYS A 138 -8.68 12.02 -4.69
C LYS A 138 -7.21 12.30 -4.97
N ASN A 139 -6.64 13.31 -4.32
CA ASN A 139 -5.22 13.65 -4.46
C ASN A 139 -4.36 12.63 -3.71
N VAL A 140 -4.82 12.15 -2.54
CA VAL A 140 -4.16 11.06 -1.79
C VAL A 140 -4.03 9.80 -2.62
N LYS A 141 -4.97 9.44 -3.50
CA LYS A 141 -4.88 8.19 -4.30
C LYS A 141 -3.75 8.19 -5.32
N LEU A 142 -3.32 9.36 -5.80
CA LEU A 142 -2.37 9.47 -6.91
C LEU A 142 -0.91 9.57 -6.43
N ASP A 143 -0.69 10.16 -5.26
CA ASP A 143 0.65 10.54 -4.81
C ASP A 143 1.32 9.59 -3.80
N ASN A 144 2.58 9.89 -3.53
CA ASN A 144 3.32 9.28 -2.43
C ASN A 144 2.70 9.70 -1.10
N ALA A 145 2.50 8.74 -0.21
CA ALA A 145 1.82 8.98 1.06
C ALA A 145 2.24 7.98 2.13
N VAL A 146 2.15 8.41 3.39
CA VAL A 146 2.23 7.52 4.56
C VAL A 146 0.86 7.47 5.23
N PHE A 147 0.31 6.27 5.35
CA PHE A 147 -0.97 6.00 5.99
C PHE A 147 -0.75 5.50 7.41
N TYR A 148 -1.41 6.15 8.36
CA TYR A 148 -1.49 5.78 9.76
C TYR A 148 -2.88 5.22 10.01
N ILE A 149 -3.00 3.90 10.09
CA ILE A 149 -4.27 3.19 10.19
C ILE A 149 -4.38 2.58 11.58
N SER A 150 -5.33 3.04 12.39
CA SER A 150 -5.75 2.29 13.57
C SER A 150 -6.81 1.27 13.16
N PHE A 151 -6.67 0.03 13.61
CA PHE A 151 -7.63 -1.03 13.33
C PHE A 151 -7.80 -1.96 14.53
N ARG A 152 -8.97 -2.59 14.65
CA ARG A 152 -9.26 -3.61 15.66
C ARG A 152 -9.31 -4.98 15.01
N THR A 153 -8.66 -5.95 15.64
CA THR A 153 -8.76 -7.37 15.26
C THR A 153 -10.05 -7.98 15.82
N ARG A 154 -10.47 -9.12 15.29
CA ARG A 154 -11.53 -9.97 15.88
C ARG A 154 -11.29 -10.25 17.37
N CYS A 155 -10.01 -10.34 17.75
CA CYS A 155 -9.44 -10.37 19.09
C CYS A 155 -9.97 -9.34 20.10
N GLY A 156 -10.46 -8.21 19.59
CA GLY A 156 -10.60 -6.97 20.37
C GLY A 156 -9.30 -6.18 20.49
N VAL A 157 -8.17 -6.70 20.00
CA VAL A 157 -6.85 -6.01 20.06
C VAL A 157 -6.86 -4.83 19.09
N VAL A 158 -6.51 -3.65 19.59
CA VAL A 158 -6.34 -2.44 18.79
C VAL A 158 -4.89 -2.34 18.34
N CYS A 159 -4.68 -2.31 17.05
CA CYS A 159 -3.38 -2.21 16.40
C CYS A 159 -3.26 -0.85 15.68
N LYS A 160 -2.01 -0.47 15.42
CA LYS A 160 -1.62 0.75 14.71
C LYS A 160 -0.70 0.36 13.56
N GLY A 161 -1.19 0.43 12.34
CA GLY A 161 -0.42 0.20 11.11
C GLY A 161 0.13 1.50 10.55
N VAL A 162 1.41 1.47 10.14
CA VAL A 162 2.02 2.53 9.33
C VAL A 162 2.36 1.92 7.98
N ILE A 163 1.84 2.52 6.91
CA ILE A 163 2.03 2.07 5.54
C ILE A 163 2.62 3.21 4.73
N ARG A 164 3.81 3.01 4.16
CA ARG A 164 4.41 3.96 3.22
C ARG A 164 4.20 3.46 1.81
N ARG A 165 3.54 4.27 0.99
CA ARG A 165 3.29 4.00 -0.42
C ARG A 165 4.08 4.99 -1.27
N THR A 166 4.90 4.46 -2.17
CA THR A 166 5.72 5.26 -3.06
C THR A 166 5.63 4.80 -4.51
N ARG A 167 5.70 5.77 -5.42
CA ARG A 167 5.75 5.64 -6.87
C ARG A 167 6.95 6.44 -7.36
N ASP A 168 7.61 5.94 -8.39
CA ASP A 168 8.78 6.53 -9.04
C ASP A 168 8.42 7.25 -10.37
N GLY A 169 7.14 7.56 -10.55
CA GLY A 169 6.60 8.17 -11.77
C GLY A 169 6.26 7.18 -12.89
N ARG A 170 6.61 5.89 -12.76
CA ARG A 170 6.19 4.86 -13.72
C ARG A 170 4.83 4.27 -13.32
N PRO A 171 3.83 4.21 -14.21
CA PRO A 171 2.47 3.80 -13.85
C PRO A 171 2.35 2.43 -13.19
N GLU A 172 3.12 1.46 -13.69
CA GLU A 172 3.13 0.06 -13.21
C GLU A 172 3.96 -0.16 -11.95
N HIS A 173 4.74 0.83 -11.54
CA HIS A 173 5.65 0.75 -10.41
C HIS A 173 4.98 1.21 -9.12
N LEU A 174 5.10 0.39 -8.08
CA LEU A 174 4.58 0.69 -6.75
C LEU A 174 5.43 0.01 -5.68
N SER A 175 5.96 0.80 -4.75
CA SER A 175 6.59 0.30 -3.53
C SER A 175 5.64 0.49 -2.37
N VAL A 176 5.44 -0.58 -1.59
CA VAL A 176 4.62 -0.57 -0.38
C VAL A 176 5.45 -1.14 0.76
N GLU A 177 5.59 -0.34 1.81
CA GLU A 177 6.17 -0.75 3.08
C GLU A 177 5.11 -0.71 4.16
N ALA A 178 5.10 -1.69 5.05
CA ALA A 178 4.16 -1.74 6.17
C ALA A 178 4.87 -2.15 7.46
N LYS A 179 4.41 -1.57 8.58
CA LYS A 179 4.86 -1.89 9.94
C LYS A 179 3.67 -1.78 10.88
N CYS A 180 3.51 -2.75 11.77
CA CYS A 180 2.48 -2.71 12.80
C CYS A 180 3.06 -2.47 14.20
N PHE A 181 2.36 -1.65 14.96
CA PHE A 181 2.58 -1.35 16.36
C PHE A 181 1.36 -1.86 17.14
N MET A 182 1.58 -2.46 18.30
CA MET A 182 0.55 -2.87 19.27
C MET A 182 0.72 -2.04 20.52
#